data_AF-A0A8J2PGR7-F1
#
_entry.id   AF-A0A8J2PGR7-F1
#
_cell.length_a   1.000
_cell.length_b   1.000
_cell.length_c   1.000
_cell.angle_alpha   90.00
_cell.angle_beta   90.00
_cell.angle_gamma   90.00
#
_symmetry.space_group_name_H-M   'P 1'
#
loop_
_entity.id
_entity.type
_entity.pdbx_description
1 polymer ?
#
loop_
_entity_poly.entity_id
_entity_poly.type
_entity_poly.pdbx_seq_one_letter_code
_entity_poly.pdbx_strand_id
1 'polypeptide(L)'
;MLLAAFVEELSKSFDGKTPSFQGEKVENLALQNVQARSRMVYAYLFAQLVPWKQQRNGFLLVVGTANVDEAIRGYFTKYDCSAADLNPIGGISKTDLKNFILYAGRKFKLEAVREIVEAPPTAELQPL
;
A
#
# COMPACT_ATOMS: atom_id res chain seq x y z
N MET A 1 -5.56 -22.57 8.81
CA MET A 1 -4.34 -23.29 9.24
C MET A 1 -3.13 -22.37 9.34
N LEU A 2 -2.73 -21.64 8.28
CA LEU A 2 -1.56 -20.73 8.33
C LEU A 2 -1.73 -19.51 9.26
N LEU A 3 -2.90 -18.85 9.23
CA LEU A 3 -3.16 -17.66 10.06
C LEU A 3 -3.20 -18.02 11.56
N ALA A 4 -3.81 -19.16 11.91
CA ALA A 4 -3.86 -19.64 13.28
C ALA A 4 -2.47 -20.02 13.81
N ALA A 5 -1.67 -20.73 13.01
CA ALA A 5 -0.28 -21.05 13.36
C ALA A 5 0.59 -19.79 13.51
N PHE A 6 0.40 -18.79 12.65
CA PHE A 6 1.13 -17.53 12.72
C PHE A 6 0.79 -16.74 14.00
N VAL A 7 -0.49 -16.67 14.38
CA VAL A 7 -0.94 -15.99 15.60
C VAL A 7 -0.47 -16.71 16.86
N GLU A 8 -0.53 -18.05 16.86
CA GLU A 8 -0.05 -18.87 17.98
C GLU A 8 1.47 -18.71 18.18
N GLU A 9 2.24 -18.69 17.09
CA GLU A 9 3.69 -18.53 17.15
C GLU A 9 4.12 -17.11 17.55
N LEU A 10 3.36 -16.10 17.11
CA LEU A 10 3.54 -14.72 17.58
C LEU A 10 3.33 -14.61 19.09
N SER A 11 2.25 -15.18 19.62
CA SER A 11 1.95 -15.13 21.05
C SER A 11 3.04 -15.80 21.88
N LYS A 12 3.55 -16.96 21.44
CA LYS A 12 4.69 -17.63 22.08
C LYS A 12 5.96 -16.78 22.06
N SER A 13 6.22 -16.07 20.97
CA SER A 13 7.42 -15.24 20.80
C SER A 13 7.43 -13.97 21.64
N PHE A 14 6.27 -13.56 22.19
CA PHE A 14 6.11 -12.35 22.99
C PHE A 14 5.59 -12.63 24.41
N ASP A 15 5.96 -13.78 24.99
CA ASP A 15 5.58 -14.17 26.37
C ASP A 15 4.07 -14.14 26.62
N GLY A 16 3.27 -14.55 25.62
CA GLY A 16 1.81 -14.57 25.67
C GLY A 16 1.14 -13.24 25.35
N LYS A 17 1.90 -12.18 25.05
CA LYS A 17 1.33 -10.90 24.61
C LYS A 17 0.91 -10.96 23.14
N THR A 18 -0.29 -10.48 22.86
CA THR A 18 -0.81 -10.37 21.48
C THR A 18 -0.96 -8.89 21.12
N PRO A 19 -0.29 -8.40 20.06
CA PRO A 19 -0.38 -7.01 19.67
C PRO A 19 -1.79 -6.62 19.22
N SER A 20 -2.23 -5.40 19.54
CA SER A 20 -3.54 -4.87 19.18
C SER A 20 -3.48 -3.50 18.47
N PHE A 21 -4.40 -3.26 17.53
CA PHE A 21 -4.60 -1.94 16.90
C PHE A 21 -5.07 -0.87 17.90
N GLN A 22 -5.73 -1.31 18.98
CA GLN A 22 -6.22 -0.46 20.08
C GLN A 22 -5.27 -0.46 21.28
N GLY A 23 -4.13 -1.16 21.18
CA GLY A 23 -3.11 -1.25 22.23
C GLY A 23 -2.20 -0.03 22.26
N GLU A 24 -0.98 -0.20 22.79
CA GLU A 24 0.00 0.87 22.82
C GLU A 24 0.40 1.32 21.40
N LYS A 25 0.92 2.55 21.29
CA LYS A 25 1.35 3.14 20.02
C LYS A 25 2.31 2.23 19.24
N VAL A 26 3.19 1.51 19.96
CA VAL A 26 4.16 0.59 19.35
C VAL A 26 3.49 -0.62 18.70
N GLU A 27 2.48 -1.20 19.35
CA GLU A 27 1.74 -2.36 18.85
C GLU A 27 0.95 -1.98 17.60
N ASN A 28 0.20 -0.88 17.70
CA ASN A 28 -0.62 -0.37 16.61
C ASN A 28 0.26 -0.05 15.38
N LEU A 29 1.36 0.68 15.56
CA LEU A 29 2.28 1.01 14.46
C LEU A 29 2.92 -0.26 13.86
N ALA A 30 3.28 -1.25 14.68
CA ALA A 30 3.82 -2.51 14.20
C ALA A 30 2.81 -3.25 13.31
N LEU A 31 1.55 -3.35 13.73
CA LEU A 31 0.50 -4.00 12.95
C LEU A 31 0.18 -3.24 11.65
N GLN A 32 0.14 -1.91 11.67
CA GLN A 32 -0.01 -1.10 10.45
C GLN A 32 1.14 -1.34 9.46
N ASN A 33 2.39 -1.42 9.95
CA ASN A 33 3.55 -1.71 9.12
C ASN A 33 3.47 -3.13 8.52
N VAL A 34 3.00 -4.12 9.29
CA VAL A 34 2.79 -5.49 8.77
C VAL A 34 1.74 -5.47 7.66
N GLN A 35 0.59 -4.84 7.88
CA GLN A 35 -0.44 -4.70 6.83
C GLN A 35 0.11 -4.04 5.57
N ALA A 36 0.87 -2.94 5.71
CA ALA A 36 1.46 -2.23 4.59
C ALA A 36 2.44 -3.10 3.78
N ARG A 37 3.31 -3.88 4.45
CA ARG A 37 4.25 -4.80 3.78
C ARG A 37 3.55 -5.99 3.14
N SER A 38 2.50 -6.52 3.76
CA SER A 38 1.72 -7.63 3.18
C SER A 38 1.09 -7.23 1.85
N ARG A 39 0.63 -5.98 1.69
CA ARG A 39 0.10 -5.49 0.40
C ARG A 39 1.15 -5.55 -0.71
N MET A 40 2.40 -5.20 -0.42
CA MET A 40 3.50 -5.32 -1.39
C MET A 40 3.74 -6.79 -1.78
N VAL A 41 3.79 -7.70 -0.80
CA VAL A 41 3.94 -9.14 -1.06
C VAL A 41 2.81 -9.65 -1.96
N TYR A 42 1.57 -9.25 -1.70
CA TYR A 42 0.44 -9.60 -2.55
C TYR A 42 0.56 -9.01 -3.96
N ALA A 43 0.95 -7.75 -4.10
CA ALA A 43 1.14 -7.12 -5.41
C ALA A 43 2.14 -7.89 -6.28
N TYR A 44 3.28 -8.28 -5.72
CA TYR A 44 4.28 -9.11 -6.42
C TYR A 44 3.80 -10.52 -6.70
N LEU A 45 3.04 -11.13 -5.78
CA LEU A 45 2.40 -12.43 -6.02
C LEU A 45 1.45 -12.37 -7.23
N PHE A 46 0.60 -11.36 -7.30
CA PHE A 46 -0.29 -11.15 -8.45
C PHE A 46 0.51 -10.84 -9.73
N ALA A 47 1.55 -10.04 -9.64
CA ALA A 47 2.38 -9.70 -10.78
C ALA A 47 3.02 -10.93 -11.45
N GLN A 48 3.38 -11.94 -10.65
CA GLN A 48 3.92 -13.22 -11.13
C GLN A 48 2.83 -14.20 -11.57
N LEU A 49 1.71 -14.31 -10.83
CA LEU A 49 0.72 -15.36 -11.05
C LEU A 49 -0.41 -14.99 -12.01
N VAL A 50 -0.71 -13.72 -12.23
CA VAL A 50 -1.77 -13.30 -13.17
C VAL A 50 -1.45 -13.71 -14.61
N PRO A 51 -0.23 -13.48 -15.15
CA PRO A 51 0.14 -14.00 -16.47
C PRO A 51 0.05 -15.52 -16.54
N TRP A 52 0.56 -16.22 -15.53
CA TRP A 52 0.46 -17.68 -15.42
C TRP A 52 -0.99 -18.18 -15.49
N LYS A 53 -1.89 -17.58 -14.69
CA LYS A 53 -3.34 -17.89 -14.69
C LYS A 53 -3.97 -17.68 -16.06
N GLN A 54 -3.50 -16.69 -16.81
CA GLN A 54 -3.97 -16.35 -18.15
C GLN A 54 -3.27 -17.14 -19.27
N GLN A 55 -2.44 -18.14 -18.93
CA GLN A 55 -1.63 -18.92 -19.89
C GLN A 55 -0.71 -18.04 -20.74
N ARG A 56 -0.20 -16.95 -20.16
CA ARG A 56 0.75 -16.02 -20.77
C ARG A 56 2.14 -16.22 -20.15
N ASN A 57 3.17 -16.03 -20.96
CA ASN A 57 4.56 -16.04 -20.49
C ASN A 57 4.93 -14.69 -19.87
N GLY A 58 5.88 -14.71 -18.93
CA GLY A 58 6.44 -13.51 -18.31
C GLY A 58 5.77 -13.11 -16.99
N PHE A 59 5.99 -11.86 -16.58
CA PHE A 59 5.51 -11.27 -15.34
C PHE A 59 5.04 -9.83 -15.59
N LEU A 60 4.22 -9.29 -14.71
CA LEU A 60 3.82 -7.87 -14.73
C LEU A 60 4.84 -7.03 -13.93
N LEU A 61 5.02 -5.78 -14.32
CA LEU A 61 5.80 -4.82 -13.51
C LEU A 61 4.89 -4.22 -12.44
N VAL A 62 5.36 -4.22 -11.20
CA VAL A 62 4.67 -3.56 -10.09
C VAL A 62 4.94 -2.05 -10.17
N VAL A 63 3.86 -1.27 -10.18
CA VAL A 63 3.92 0.19 -10.27
C VAL A 63 3.60 0.80 -8.90
N GLY A 64 4.56 1.54 -8.35
CA GLY A 64 4.42 2.29 -7.10
C GLY A 64 3.72 3.63 -7.31
N THR A 65 3.23 4.19 -6.21
CA THR A 65 2.43 5.43 -6.20
C THR A 65 2.90 6.45 -5.16
N ALA A 66 4.10 6.29 -4.62
CA ALA A 66 4.68 7.27 -3.69
C ALA A 66 4.97 8.58 -4.44
N ASN A 67 4.58 9.72 -3.88
CA ASN A 67 4.91 11.03 -4.44
C ASN A 67 6.22 11.60 -3.85
N VAL A 68 6.75 12.67 -4.45
CA VAL A 68 8.05 13.23 -4.05
C VAL A 68 8.03 13.78 -2.62
N ASP A 69 6.90 14.31 -2.16
CA ASP A 69 6.78 14.87 -0.82
C ASP A 69 6.86 13.76 0.24
N GLU A 70 6.23 12.61 0.00
CA GLU A 70 6.34 11.41 0.85
C GLU A 70 7.77 10.87 0.89
N ALA A 71 8.42 10.81 -0.28
CA ALA A 71 9.80 10.33 -0.40
C ALA A 71 10.77 11.21 0.40
N ILE A 72 10.68 12.54 0.26
CA ILE A 72 11.55 13.50 0.97
C ILE A 72 11.30 13.45 2.48
N ARG A 73 10.04 13.29 2.91
CA ARG A 73 9.68 13.22 4.32
C ARG A 73 9.98 11.86 4.96
N GLY A 74 10.20 10.82 4.16
CA GLY A 74 10.25 9.44 4.64
C GLY A 74 8.90 8.96 5.20
N TYR A 75 7.79 9.54 4.73
CA TYR A 75 6.45 9.25 5.25
C TYR A 75 5.82 8.05 4.54
N PHE A 76 6.40 6.87 4.75
CA PHE A 76 5.92 5.59 4.23
C PHE A 76 6.45 4.44 5.08
N THR A 77 5.86 3.25 4.95
CA THR A 77 6.40 2.06 5.61
C THR A 77 7.54 1.51 4.76
N LYS A 78 8.73 1.35 5.35
CA LYS A 78 9.86 0.76 4.61
C LYS A 78 9.49 -0.64 4.07
N TYR A 79 9.63 -0.81 2.77
CA TYR A 79 9.26 -2.01 1.99
C TYR A 79 7.74 -2.31 1.93
N ASP A 80 6.89 -1.28 1.98
CA ASP A 80 5.49 -1.40 1.56
C ASP A 80 5.35 -1.20 0.03
N CYS A 81 4.15 -0.87 -0.46
CA CYS A 81 3.89 -0.61 -1.87
C CYS A 81 4.64 0.61 -2.46
N SER A 82 5.36 1.38 -1.63
CA SER A 82 6.36 2.35 -2.10
C SER A 82 7.58 1.68 -2.73
N ALA A 83 7.88 0.43 -2.36
CA ALA A 83 8.89 -0.41 -3.01
C ALA A 83 8.24 -1.18 -4.17
N ALA A 84 8.53 -0.72 -5.39
CA ALA A 84 7.99 -1.23 -6.63
C ALA A 84 9.06 -1.23 -7.73
N ASP A 85 8.79 -1.88 -8.86
CA ASP A 85 9.74 -1.94 -9.98
C ASP A 85 9.90 -0.57 -10.65
N LEU A 86 8.80 0.17 -10.74
CA LEU A 86 8.73 1.51 -11.32
C LEU A 86 7.85 2.43 -10.47
N ASN A 87 8.18 3.72 -10.43
CA ASN A 87 7.32 4.75 -9.84
C ASN A 87 7.28 5.99 -10.76
N PRO A 88 6.29 6.09 -11.66
CA PRO A 88 6.21 7.18 -12.64
C PRO A 88 5.84 8.53 -12.02
N ILE A 89 5.31 8.56 -10.79
CA ILE A 89 4.90 9.79 -10.10
C ILE A 89 5.85 10.17 -8.95
N GLY A 90 6.95 9.42 -8.76
CA GLY A 90 7.89 9.61 -7.65
C GLY A 90 8.60 10.96 -7.62
N GLY A 91 8.64 11.68 -8.76
CA GLY A 91 9.22 13.02 -8.87
C GLY A 91 8.18 14.16 -8.84
N ILE A 92 6.90 13.86 -8.62
CA ILE A 92 5.81 14.83 -8.72
C ILE A 92 5.32 15.22 -7.33
N SER A 93 5.17 16.52 -7.07
CA SER A 93 4.58 17.03 -5.82
C SER A 93 3.12 16.62 -5.68
N LYS A 94 2.64 16.48 -4.45
CA LYS A 94 1.25 16.14 -4.15
C LYS A 94 0.28 17.18 -4.71
N THR A 95 0.67 18.45 -4.69
CA THR A 95 -0.12 19.54 -5.27
C THR A 95 -0.22 19.40 -6.79
N ASP A 96 0.91 19.16 -7.46
CA ASP A 96 0.94 18.99 -8.92
C ASP A 96 0.21 17.72 -9.35
N LEU A 97 0.32 16.64 -8.57
CA LEU A 97 -0.36 15.39 -8.83
C LEU A 97 -1.89 15.59 -8.79
N LYS A 98 -2.41 16.32 -7.79
CA LYS A 98 -3.84 16.67 -7.74
C LYS A 98 -4.29 17.49 -8.96
N ASN A 99 -3.52 18.50 -9.33
CA ASN A 99 -3.80 19.33 -10.51
C ASN A 99 -3.79 18.51 -11.80
N PHE A 100 -2.80 17.62 -11.94
CA PHE A 100 -2.67 16.71 -13.07
C PHE A 100 -3.87 15.76 -13.16
N ILE A 101 -4.27 15.15 -12.03
CA ILE A 101 -5.41 14.25 -11.96
C ILE A 101 -6.71 14.98 -12.38
N LEU A 102 -6.96 16.20 -11.89
CA LEU A 102 -8.13 16.99 -12.31
C LEU A 102 -8.10 17.37 -13.80
N TYR A 103 -6.93 17.72 -14.33
CA TYR A 103 -6.76 17.96 -15.76
C TYR A 103 -7.03 16.69 -16.59
N ALA A 104 -6.47 15.55 -16.18
CA ALA A 104 -6.67 14.26 -16.83
C ALA A 104 -8.15 13.85 -16.79
N GLY A 105 -8.83 14.06 -15.66
CA GLY A 105 -10.26 13.83 -15.51
C GLY A 105 -11.09 14.57 -16.56
N ARG A 106 -10.82 15.86 -16.79
CA ARG A 106 -11.48 16.64 -17.85
C ARG A 106 -11.09 16.19 -19.26
N LYS A 107 -9.79 16.00 -19.50
CA LYS A 107 -9.25 15.68 -20.83
C LYS A 107 -9.69 14.31 -21.35
N PHE A 108 -9.72 13.31 -20.47
CA PHE A 108 -10.03 11.93 -20.81
C PHE A 108 -11.46 11.53 -20.42
N LYS A 109 -12.29 12.48 -19.95
CA LYS A 109 -13.68 12.27 -19.52
C LYS A 109 -13.82 11.18 -18.45
N LEU A 110 -12.95 11.22 -17.44
CA LEU A 110 -12.95 10.29 -16.31
C LEU A 110 -13.70 10.92 -15.14
N GLU A 111 -15.03 10.75 -15.10
CA GLU A 111 -15.90 11.44 -14.14
C GLU A 111 -15.60 11.06 -12.67
N ALA A 112 -15.29 9.78 -12.42
CA ALA A 112 -14.94 9.26 -11.10
C ALA A 112 -13.73 9.94 -10.45
N VAL A 113 -12.86 10.56 -11.25
CA VAL A 113 -11.64 11.22 -10.75
C VAL A 113 -11.97 12.37 -9.80
N ARG A 114 -13.07 13.09 -10.04
CA ARG A 114 -13.45 14.23 -9.19
C ARG A 114 -13.76 13.79 -7.77
N GLU A 115 -14.54 12.72 -7.64
CA GLU A 115 -14.90 12.13 -6.34
C GLU A 115 -13.65 11.63 -5.60
N ILE A 116 -12.70 11.01 -6.30
CA ILE A 116 -11.43 10.54 -5.72
C ILE A 116 -10.59 11.70 -5.16
N VAL A 117 -10.52 12.84 -5.87
CA VAL A 117 -9.72 13.99 -5.43
C VAL A 117 -10.37 14.73 -4.26
N GLU A 118 -11.69 14.80 -4.22
CA GLU A 118 -12.47 15.47 -3.18
C GLU A 118 -12.62 14.62 -1.90
N ALA A 119 -12.40 13.30 -1.99
CA ALA A 119 -12.44 12.39 -0.85
C ALA A 119 -11.43 12.79 0.25
N PRO A 120 -11.80 12.67 1.55
CA PRO A 120 -10.89 12.97 2.65
C PRO A 120 -9.70 12.00 2.63
N PRO A 121 -8.44 12.48 2.76
CA PRO A 121 -7.27 11.62 2.75
C PRO A 121 -7.20 10.80 4.05
N THR A 122 -7.32 9.48 3.94
CA THR A 122 -7.17 8.54 5.04
C THR A 122 -6.34 7.34 4.58
N ALA A 123 -5.48 6.82 5.46
CA ALA A 123 -4.63 5.66 5.16
C ALA A 123 -5.34 4.30 5.38
N GLU A 124 -6.53 4.31 6.01
CA GLU A 124 -7.35 3.12 6.33
C GLU A 124 -6.53 1.91 6.86
N LEU A 125 -5.53 2.19 7.70
CA LEU A 125 -4.66 1.16 8.30
C LEU A 125 -5.20 0.64 9.64
N GLN A 126 -6.34 1.16 10.09
CA GLN A 126 -7.03 0.76 11.30
C GLN A 126 -8.43 0.26 10.91
N PRO A 127 -8.92 -0.83 11.54
CA PRO A 127 -10.34 -1.16 11.48
C PRO A 127 -11.15 0.01 12.08
N LEU A 128 -12.18 0.46 11.38
CA LEU A 128 -13.13 1.47 11.86
C LEU A 128 -13.94 0.96 13.06
#